data_AF-A0A075HLU8-F1
#
_entry.id   AF-A0A075HLU8-F1
#
_cell.length_a   1.000
_cell.length_b   1.000
_cell.length_c   1.000
_cell.angle_alpha   90.00
_cell.angle_beta   90.00
_cell.angle_gamma   90.00
#
_symmetry.space_group_name_H-M   'P 1'
#
loop_
_entity.id
_entity.type
_entity.pdbx_description
1 polymer ?
#
loop_
_entity_poly.entity_id
_entity_poly.type
_entity_poly.pdbx_seq_one_letter_code
_entity_poly.pdbx_strand_id
1 'polypeptide(L)'
;MLKPKGALKPRIETAIKKLQMQISKLDGMLSSLDGRNEKLFHRIVEATQQHDTHTAKSLSKELAEVRKVRRVLGNARMAIEQIELRLTTFHDLGDTVVTVMPTIGLMKNMKSSLAKFMPGADQELSNMAEMLGGLMTETFHSTDSSFGAEAVIDSDAEKILQEASAVAEQQSGDKFPSIPDQVSQPSQSRFM
;
A
#
# COMPACT_ATOMS: atom_id res chain seq x y z
N MET A 1 -26.46 28.29 -16.29
CA MET A 1 -25.58 27.38 -17.05
C MET A 1 -24.17 27.52 -16.50
N LEU A 2 -23.66 26.48 -15.83
CA LEU A 2 -22.31 26.46 -15.27
C LEU A 2 -21.33 26.18 -16.41
N LYS A 3 -20.45 27.14 -16.72
CA LYS A 3 -19.35 26.94 -17.68
C LYS A 3 -18.50 25.74 -17.24
N PRO A 4 -18.10 24.84 -18.15
CA PRO A 4 -17.16 23.77 -17.81
C PRO A 4 -15.87 24.43 -17.35
N LYS A 5 -15.35 23.95 -16.25
CA LYS A 5 -14.44 24.70 -15.39
C LYS A 5 -12.99 24.47 -15.89
N GLY A 6 -12.71 24.68 -17.18
CA GLY A 6 -11.42 24.44 -17.85
C GLY A 6 -11.28 23.03 -18.42
N ALA A 7 -10.27 22.81 -19.27
CA ALA A 7 -10.06 21.53 -19.96
C ALA A 7 -9.76 20.37 -18.98
N LEU A 8 -10.26 19.16 -19.30
CA LEU A 8 -10.16 17.96 -18.46
C LEU A 8 -8.71 17.50 -18.24
N LYS A 9 -7.89 17.58 -19.29
CA LYS A 9 -6.51 17.06 -19.31
C LYS A 9 -5.59 17.74 -18.27
N PRO A 10 -5.48 19.08 -18.19
CA PRO A 10 -4.69 19.75 -17.14
C PRO A 10 -5.13 19.43 -15.70
N ARG A 11 -6.40 19.12 -15.49
CA ARG A 11 -6.94 18.77 -14.17
C ARG A 11 -6.53 17.37 -13.74
N ILE A 12 -6.55 16.41 -14.67
CA ILE A 12 -6.04 15.05 -14.45
C ILE A 12 -4.54 15.09 -14.15
N GLU A 13 -3.75 15.85 -14.91
CA GLU A 13 -2.32 16.02 -14.63
C GLU A 13 -2.07 16.63 -13.24
N THR A 14 -2.87 17.62 -12.85
CA THR A 14 -2.81 18.21 -11.51
C THR A 14 -3.17 17.18 -10.44
N ALA A 15 -4.14 16.31 -10.71
CA ALA A 15 -4.55 15.24 -9.80
C ALA A 15 -3.45 14.21 -9.58
N ILE A 16 -2.84 13.74 -10.66
CA ILE A 16 -1.72 12.79 -10.66
C ILE A 16 -0.57 13.36 -9.82
N LYS A 17 -0.15 14.61 -10.09
CA LYS A 17 0.92 15.27 -9.31
C LYS A 17 0.60 15.34 -7.82
N LYS A 18 -0.65 15.63 -7.45
CA LYS A 18 -1.07 15.65 -6.04
C LYS A 18 -1.00 14.28 -5.39
N LEU A 19 -1.45 13.23 -6.08
CA LEU A 19 -1.37 11.85 -5.58
C LEU A 19 0.08 11.43 -5.39
N GLN A 20 0.96 11.69 -6.36
CA GLN A 20 2.39 11.41 -6.28
C GLN A 20 3.04 12.07 -5.06
N MET A 21 2.73 13.35 -4.78
CA MET A 21 3.21 14.01 -3.56
C MET A 21 2.75 13.31 -2.27
N GLN A 22 1.51 12.82 -2.22
CA GLN A 22 1.03 12.09 -1.05
C GLN A 22 1.69 10.71 -0.92
N ILE A 23 1.97 10.02 -2.03
CA ILE A 23 2.74 8.75 -2.03
C ILE A 23 4.11 9.00 -1.41
N SER A 24 4.87 9.99 -1.89
CA SER A 24 6.20 10.31 -1.35
C SER A 24 6.16 10.66 0.15
N LYS A 25 5.12 11.38 0.59
CA LYS A 25 4.93 11.69 2.02
C LYS A 25 4.67 10.42 2.84
N LEU A 26 3.84 9.49 2.34
CA LEU A 26 3.57 8.22 2.99
C LEU A 26 4.81 7.33 3.05
N ASP A 27 5.62 7.28 1.99
CA ASP A 27 6.88 6.54 1.96
C ASP A 27 7.86 7.04 3.03
N GLY A 28 7.99 8.36 3.19
CA GLY A 28 8.80 8.95 4.26
C GLY A 28 8.31 8.58 5.66
N MET A 29 7.00 8.57 5.89
CA MET A 29 6.43 8.14 7.18
C MET A 29 6.64 6.64 7.44
N LEU A 30 6.48 5.80 6.42
CA LEU A 30 6.71 4.35 6.51
C LEU A 30 8.17 4.04 6.83
N SER A 31 9.11 4.70 6.16
CA SER A 31 10.55 4.60 6.45
C SER A 31 10.87 4.98 7.91
N SER A 32 10.25 6.05 8.43
CA SER A 32 10.40 6.45 9.83
C SER A 32 9.87 5.38 10.80
N LEU A 33 8.73 4.76 10.49
CA LEU A 33 8.14 3.69 11.30
C LEU A 33 9.00 2.42 11.27
N ASP A 34 9.61 2.09 10.14
CA ASP A 34 10.55 0.96 10.01
C ASP A 34 11.78 1.16 10.90
N GLY A 35 12.38 2.35 10.87
CA GLY A 35 13.50 2.69 11.75
C GLY A 35 13.13 2.68 13.24
N ARG A 36 11.89 3.06 13.60
CA ARG A 36 11.39 2.96 14.98
C ARG A 36 11.16 1.49 15.39
N ASN A 37 10.60 0.68 14.50
CA ASN A 37 10.38 -0.74 14.72
C ASN A 37 11.69 -1.47 15.03
N GLU A 38 12.73 -1.23 14.24
CA GLU A 38 14.06 -1.82 14.45
C GLU A 38 14.66 -1.41 15.79
N LYS A 39 14.68 -0.11 16.11
CA LYS A 39 15.19 0.40 17.39
C LYS A 39 14.47 -0.17 18.61
N LEU A 40 13.14 -0.24 18.56
CA LEU A 40 12.35 -0.82 19.64
C LEU A 40 12.63 -2.31 19.80
N PHE A 41 12.74 -3.04 18.68
CA PHE A 41 13.05 -4.46 18.70
C PHE A 41 14.41 -4.75 19.33
N HIS A 42 15.47 -4.01 18.95
CA HIS A 42 16.78 -4.14 19.58
C HIS A 42 16.73 -3.91 21.09
N ARG A 43 16.05 -2.85 21.55
CA ARG A 43 15.91 -2.55 22.98
C ARG A 43 15.12 -3.62 23.74
N ILE A 44 14.13 -4.24 23.10
CA ILE A 44 13.40 -5.38 23.68
C ILE A 44 14.34 -6.57 23.86
N VAL A 45 15.19 -6.87 22.87
CA VAL A 45 16.19 -7.95 22.96
C VAL A 45 17.16 -7.69 24.11
N GLU A 46 17.71 -6.47 24.22
CA GLU A 46 18.61 -6.08 25.32
C GLU A 46 17.95 -6.21 26.69
N ALA A 47 16.74 -5.67 26.87
CA ALA A 47 15.99 -5.79 28.13
C ALA A 47 15.69 -7.26 28.48
N THR A 48 15.40 -8.09 27.48
CA THR A 48 15.15 -9.53 27.67
C THR A 48 16.42 -10.25 28.13
N GLN A 49 17.57 -9.96 27.53
CA GLN A 49 18.87 -10.52 27.93
C GLN A 49 19.28 -10.13 29.36
N GLN A 50 18.91 -8.92 29.78
CA GLN A 50 19.15 -8.43 31.14
C GLN A 50 18.10 -8.91 32.16
N HIS A 51 17.15 -9.75 31.75
CA HIS A 51 16.00 -10.17 32.54
C HIS A 51 15.12 -9.02 33.06
N ASP A 52 15.19 -7.84 32.43
CA ASP A 52 14.29 -6.71 32.69
C ASP A 52 12.95 -6.93 31.97
N THR A 53 12.13 -7.77 32.58
CA THR A 53 10.81 -8.16 32.07
C THR A 53 9.84 -6.98 31.99
N HIS A 54 9.99 -5.96 32.85
CA HIS A 54 9.12 -4.79 32.84
C HIS A 54 9.36 -3.94 31.60
N THR A 55 10.61 -3.59 31.33
CA THR A 55 10.99 -2.81 30.16
C THR A 55 10.67 -3.57 28.87
N ALA A 56 11.01 -4.85 28.79
CA ALA A 56 10.71 -5.67 27.61
C ALA A 56 9.20 -5.69 27.30
N LYS A 57 8.34 -5.86 28.32
CA LYS A 57 6.88 -5.86 28.14
C LYS A 57 6.34 -4.50 27.73
N SER A 58 6.85 -3.41 28.32
CA SER A 58 6.43 -2.04 27.98
C SER A 58 6.78 -1.70 26.52
N LEU A 59 8.03 -1.93 26.12
CA LEU A 59 8.49 -1.67 24.76
C LEU A 59 7.80 -2.54 23.71
N SER A 60 7.43 -3.79 24.07
CA SER A 60 6.70 -4.67 23.16
C SER A 60 5.31 -4.14 22.80
N LYS A 61 4.62 -3.48 23.75
CA LYS A 61 3.33 -2.82 23.48
C LYS A 61 3.50 -1.65 22.50
N GLU A 62 4.54 -0.84 22.69
CA GLU A 62 4.85 0.26 21.79
C GLU A 62 5.18 -0.24 20.38
N LEU A 63 5.98 -1.32 20.27
CA LEU A 63 6.30 -1.94 18.99
C LEU A 63 5.05 -2.46 18.27
N ALA A 64 4.09 -3.02 19.01
CA ALA A 64 2.82 -3.46 18.45
C ALA A 64 2.00 -2.29 17.87
N GLU A 65 1.94 -1.16 18.57
CA GLU A 65 1.26 0.04 18.05
C GLU A 65 2.00 0.63 16.83
N VAL A 66 3.33 0.70 16.82
CA VAL A 66 4.13 1.12 15.64
C VAL A 66 3.78 0.26 14.43
N ARG A 67 3.73 -1.07 14.58
CA ARG A 67 3.37 -2.00 13.50
C ARG A 67 1.94 -1.82 13.00
N LYS A 68 1.00 -1.53 13.91
CA LYS A 68 -0.40 -1.26 13.57
C LYS A 68 -0.51 0.03 12.75
N VAL A 69 0.15 1.12 13.17
CA VAL A 69 0.17 2.38 12.43
C VAL A 69 0.80 2.18 11.05
N ARG A 70 1.93 1.46 10.97
CA ARG A 70 2.59 1.13 9.71
C ARG A 70 1.66 0.39 8.75
N ARG A 71 0.88 -0.58 9.23
CA ARG A 71 -0.09 -1.31 8.40
C ARG A 71 -1.17 -0.37 7.83
N VAL A 72 -1.71 0.52 8.65
CA VAL A 72 -2.73 1.49 8.21
C VAL A 72 -2.16 2.43 7.14
N LEU A 73 -0.97 3.00 7.37
CA LEU A 73 -0.33 3.89 6.40
C LEU A 73 0.09 3.16 5.12
N GLY A 74 0.54 1.91 5.22
CA GLY A 74 0.91 1.08 4.08
C GLY A 74 -0.28 0.80 3.17
N ASN A 75 -1.42 0.38 3.75
CA ASN A 75 -2.65 0.15 3.00
C ASN A 75 -3.14 1.43 2.30
N ALA A 76 -3.05 2.57 2.98
CA ALA A 76 -3.36 3.86 2.40
C ALA A 76 -2.44 4.20 1.21
N ARG A 77 -1.12 4.03 1.38
CA ARG A 77 -0.13 4.28 0.32
C ARG A 77 -0.43 3.45 -0.94
N MET A 78 -0.72 2.17 -0.78
CA MET A 78 -1.10 1.30 -1.90
C MET A 78 -2.38 1.77 -2.59
N ALA A 79 -3.41 2.18 -1.83
CA ALA A 79 -4.67 2.65 -2.40
C ALA A 79 -4.51 3.98 -3.16
N ILE A 80 -3.71 4.95 -2.67
CA ILE A 80 -3.40 6.17 -3.43
C ILE A 80 -2.63 5.84 -4.71
N GLU A 81 -1.65 4.93 -4.66
CA GLU A 81 -0.89 4.53 -5.84
C GLU A 81 -1.80 3.86 -6.89
N GLN A 82 -2.73 2.99 -6.46
CA GLN A 82 -3.70 2.40 -7.37
C GLN A 82 -4.57 3.45 -8.07
N ILE A 83 -4.97 4.51 -7.36
CA ILE A 83 -5.72 5.64 -7.94
C ILE A 83 -4.83 6.40 -8.94
N GLU A 84 -3.59 6.69 -8.57
CA GLU A 84 -2.62 7.39 -9.43
C GLU A 84 -2.39 6.64 -10.74
N LEU A 85 -2.12 5.34 -10.68
CA LEU A 85 -1.90 4.49 -11.85
C LEU A 85 -3.11 4.52 -12.79
N ARG A 86 -4.33 4.40 -12.24
CA ARG A 86 -5.57 4.48 -13.03
C ARG A 86 -5.71 5.84 -13.72
N LEU A 87 -5.45 6.94 -13.02
CA LEU A 87 -5.53 8.28 -13.62
C LEU A 87 -4.47 8.49 -14.71
N THR A 88 -3.26 7.97 -14.52
CA THR A 88 -2.19 8.02 -15.52
C THR A 88 -2.58 7.23 -16.78
N THR A 89 -3.12 6.01 -16.62
CA THR A 89 -3.65 5.24 -17.75
C THR A 89 -4.77 5.99 -18.49
N PHE A 90 -5.67 6.68 -17.77
CA PHE A 90 -6.74 7.49 -18.41
C PHE A 90 -6.19 8.71 -19.13
N HIS A 91 -5.15 9.35 -18.58
CA HIS A 91 -4.48 10.48 -19.21
C HIS A 91 -3.89 10.09 -20.57
N ASP A 92 -3.28 8.92 -20.64
CA ASP A 92 -2.57 8.44 -21.82
C ASP A 92 -3.53 7.92 -22.92
N LEU A 93 -4.65 7.28 -22.53
CA LEU A 93 -5.56 6.63 -23.47
C LEU A 93 -6.71 7.52 -23.99
N GLY A 94 -7.03 8.62 -23.32
CA GLY A 94 -7.99 9.62 -23.81
C GLY A 94 -9.45 9.14 -23.94
N ASP A 95 -9.77 7.92 -23.46
CA ASP A 95 -11.10 7.30 -23.58
C ASP A 95 -11.82 7.19 -22.23
N THR A 96 -13.15 7.23 -22.26
CA THR A 96 -13.96 7.96 -21.28
C THR A 96 -14.81 7.05 -20.33
N VAL A 97 -14.96 7.55 -19.09
CA VAL A 97 -16.07 7.33 -18.13
C VAL A 97 -16.09 6.10 -17.23
N VAL A 98 -15.95 4.87 -17.72
CA VAL A 98 -16.47 3.70 -16.99
C VAL A 98 -15.67 3.33 -15.71
N THR A 99 -14.45 3.84 -15.53
CA THR A 99 -13.49 3.27 -14.56
C THR A 99 -13.09 4.23 -13.41
N VAL A 100 -13.66 5.45 -13.33
CA VAL A 100 -13.33 6.45 -12.28
C VAL A 100 -14.15 6.27 -10.99
N MET A 101 -15.34 5.69 -11.05
CA MET A 101 -16.17 5.48 -9.85
C MET A 101 -15.48 4.68 -8.73
N PRO A 102 -14.83 3.55 -9.00
CA PRO A 102 -14.10 2.82 -7.95
C PRO A 102 -13.00 3.63 -7.26
N THR A 103 -12.35 4.58 -7.95
CA THR A 103 -11.27 5.38 -7.35
C THR A 103 -11.79 6.40 -6.34
N ILE A 104 -13.00 6.92 -6.54
CA ILE A 104 -13.66 7.82 -5.57
C ILE A 104 -14.03 7.08 -4.28
N GLY A 105 -14.53 5.83 -4.40
CA GLY A 105 -14.86 4.99 -3.25
C GLY A 105 -13.62 4.66 -2.40
N LEU A 106 -12.52 4.29 -3.05
CA LEU A 106 -11.23 4.05 -2.38
C LEU A 106 -10.76 5.29 -1.62
N MET A 107 -10.81 6.48 -2.23
CA MET A 107 -10.36 7.72 -1.60
C MET A 107 -11.17 8.09 -0.34
N LYS A 108 -12.49 7.88 -0.36
CA LYS A 108 -13.34 8.13 0.82
C LYS A 108 -13.00 7.21 1.99
N ASN A 109 -12.73 5.92 1.72
CA ASN A 109 -12.36 4.94 2.75
C ASN A 109 -10.99 5.24 3.38
N MET A 110 -10.09 5.88 2.63
CA MET A 110 -8.79 6.29 3.12
C MET A 110 -8.83 7.48 4.09
N LYS A 111 -9.79 8.39 3.90
CA LYS A 111 -9.95 9.59 4.73
C LYS A 111 -10.02 9.26 6.22
N SER A 112 -10.89 8.32 6.59
CA SER A 112 -11.06 7.89 8.00
C SER A 112 -9.82 7.18 8.55
N SER A 113 -9.09 6.46 7.69
CA SER A 113 -7.89 5.70 8.06
C SER A 113 -6.68 6.60 8.28
N LEU A 114 -6.54 7.67 7.50
CA LEU A 114 -5.38 8.57 7.54
C LEU A 114 -5.54 9.74 8.52
N ALA A 115 -6.77 10.21 8.77
CA ALA A 115 -7.02 11.39 9.61
C ALA A 115 -6.42 11.29 11.02
N LYS A 116 -6.28 10.09 11.57
CA LYS A 116 -5.71 9.85 12.91
C LYS A 116 -4.18 9.91 12.96
N PHE A 117 -3.49 9.69 11.84
CA PHE A 117 -2.05 9.46 11.81
C PHE A 117 -1.29 10.47 10.95
N MET A 118 -2.00 11.18 10.06
CA MET A 118 -1.42 12.13 9.14
C MET A 118 -2.15 13.48 9.24
N PRO A 119 -1.53 14.49 9.88
CA PRO A 119 -2.08 15.84 9.95
C PRO A 119 -2.32 16.41 8.55
N GLY A 120 -3.49 17.02 8.36
CA GLY A 120 -3.91 17.59 7.08
C GLY A 120 -4.38 16.57 6.04
N ALA A 121 -4.31 15.25 6.32
CA ALA A 121 -4.80 14.24 5.37
C ALA A 121 -6.29 14.39 5.06
N ASP A 122 -7.09 14.79 6.04
CA ASP A 122 -8.53 15.00 5.87
C ASP A 122 -8.84 16.02 4.76
N GLN A 123 -8.16 17.18 4.82
CA GLN A 123 -8.33 18.26 3.86
C GLN A 123 -7.82 17.84 2.47
N GLU A 124 -6.62 17.26 2.40
CA GLU A 124 -6.03 16.86 1.12
C GLU A 124 -6.84 15.76 0.42
N LEU A 125 -7.29 14.74 1.16
CA LEU A 125 -8.14 13.67 0.60
C LEU A 125 -9.51 14.19 0.20
N SER A 126 -10.08 15.16 0.94
CA SER A 126 -11.34 15.81 0.55
C SER A 126 -11.18 16.60 -0.74
N ASN A 127 -10.11 17.42 -0.85
CA ASN A 127 -9.78 18.15 -2.07
C ASN A 127 -9.59 17.20 -3.26
N MET A 128 -8.97 16.04 -3.04
CA MET A 128 -8.78 15.04 -4.09
C MET A 128 -10.08 14.34 -4.48
N ALA A 129 -10.93 13.98 -3.50
CA ALA A 129 -12.24 13.39 -3.77
C ALA A 129 -13.16 14.34 -4.53
N GLU A 130 -13.16 15.63 -4.18
CA GLU A 130 -13.90 16.67 -4.90
C GLU A 130 -13.41 16.83 -6.34
N MET A 131 -12.09 16.84 -6.54
CA MET A 131 -11.49 16.91 -7.86
C MET A 131 -11.88 15.70 -8.72
N LEU A 132 -11.80 14.48 -8.19
CA LEU A 132 -12.25 13.27 -8.91
C LEU A 132 -13.76 13.26 -9.16
N GLY A 133 -14.57 13.71 -8.22
CA GLY A 133 -16.02 13.84 -8.40
C GLY A 133 -16.39 14.87 -9.48
N GLY A 134 -15.62 15.95 -9.59
CA GLY A 134 -15.72 16.94 -10.67
C GLY A 134 -15.40 16.33 -12.04
N LEU A 135 -14.34 15.52 -12.13
CA LEU A 135 -14.01 14.78 -13.35
C LEU A 135 -15.14 13.83 -13.74
N MET A 136 -15.70 13.06 -12.79
CA MET A 136 -16.80 12.14 -13.03
C MET A 136 -18.02 12.85 -13.63
N THR A 137 -18.48 13.94 -13.00
CA THR A 137 -19.68 14.68 -13.44
C THR A 137 -19.56 15.17 -14.88
N GLU A 138 -18.41 15.74 -15.26
CA GLU A 138 -18.15 16.26 -16.62
C GLU A 138 -18.06 15.12 -17.65
N THR A 139 -17.61 13.95 -17.22
CA THR A 139 -17.39 12.77 -18.05
C THR A 139 -18.71 12.00 -18.31
N PHE A 140 -19.64 11.99 -17.36
CA PHE A 140 -21.01 11.44 -17.52
C PHE A 140 -21.91 12.27 -18.44
N HIS A 141 -21.62 13.55 -18.64
CA HIS A 141 -22.32 14.36 -19.63
C HIS A 141 -21.96 14.00 -21.08
N SER A 142 -20.98 13.11 -21.30
CA SER A 142 -20.45 12.76 -22.64
C SER A 142 -20.70 11.33 -23.13
N THR A 143 -21.21 10.38 -22.32
CA THR A 143 -21.50 9.01 -22.82
C THR A 143 -22.66 8.33 -22.10
N ASP A 144 -23.34 7.45 -22.84
CA ASP A 144 -24.59 6.74 -22.48
C ASP A 144 -24.35 5.23 -22.19
N SER A 145 -23.24 4.91 -21.49
CA SER A 145 -22.73 3.53 -21.41
C SER A 145 -22.97 2.86 -20.04
N SER A 146 -23.56 1.67 -20.10
CA SER A 146 -24.01 0.81 -18.99
C SER A 146 -22.89 0.17 -18.14
N PHE A 147 -23.25 -0.14 -16.88
CA PHE A 147 -22.46 -0.70 -15.78
C PHE A 147 -22.16 -2.21 -15.93
N GLY A 148 -20.93 -2.64 -15.59
CA GLY A 148 -20.58 -4.07 -15.50
C GLY A 148 -19.09 -4.43 -15.32
N ALA A 149 -18.19 -3.47 -15.11
CA ALA A 149 -16.74 -3.72 -15.17
C ALA A 149 -16.10 -4.25 -13.86
N GLU A 150 -16.65 -3.96 -12.68
CA GLU A 150 -16.02 -4.33 -11.40
C GLU A 150 -15.76 -5.83 -11.23
N ALA A 151 -16.75 -6.68 -11.52
CA ALA A 151 -16.67 -8.12 -11.23
C ALA A 151 -15.65 -8.88 -12.12
N VAL A 152 -15.37 -8.37 -13.32
CA VAL A 152 -14.39 -8.99 -14.24
C VAL A 152 -12.96 -8.67 -13.80
N ILE A 153 -12.71 -7.45 -13.32
CA ILE A 153 -11.40 -6.97 -12.89
C ILE A 153 -10.86 -7.77 -11.70
N ASP A 154 -11.71 -8.08 -10.71
CA ASP A 154 -11.28 -8.84 -9.53
C ASP A 154 -10.88 -10.29 -9.88
N SER A 155 -11.60 -10.93 -10.82
CA SER A 155 -11.31 -12.32 -11.22
C SER A 155 -9.99 -12.47 -12.00
N ASP A 156 -9.62 -11.48 -12.80
CA ASP A 156 -8.34 -11.48 -13.51
C ASP A 156 -7.18 -11.09 -12.59
N ALA A 157 -7.42 -10.21 -11.60
CA ALA A 157 -6.44 -9.90 -10.58
C ALA A 157 -6.03 -11.14 -9.78
N GLU A 158 -6.98 -12.02 -9.40
CA GLU A 158 -6.68 -13.27 -8.70
C GLU A 158 -5.80 -14.22 -9.52
N LYS A 159 -6.06 -14.37 -10.83
CA LYS A 159 -5.23 -15.20 -11.72
C LYS A 159 -3.81 -14.65 -11.84
N ILE A 160 -3.66 -13.34 -11.99
CA ILE A 160 -2.35 -12.68 -12.04
C ILE A 160 -1.59 -12.90 -10.73
N LEU A 161 -2.26 -12.84 -9.57
CA LEU A 161 -1.64 -13.15 -8.28
C LEU A 161 -1.17 -14.61 -8.18
N GLN A 162 -1.94 -15.56 -8.73
CA GLN A 162 -1.54 -16.97 -8.79
C GLN A 162 -0.31 -17.16 -9.67
N GLU A 163 -0.27 -16.54 -10.85
CA GLU A 163 0.89 -16.56 -11.75
C GLU A 163 2.14 -15.96 -11.09
N ALA A 164 1.98 -14.79 -10.45
CA ALA A 164 3.08 -14.12 -9.73
C ALA A 164 3.61 -14.97 -8.56
N SER A 165 2.72 -15.64 -7.81
CA SER A 165 3.12 -16.56 -6.73
C SER A 165 3.93 -17.74 -7.28
N ALA A 166 3.47 -18.35 -8.37
CA ALA A 166 4.18 -19.48 -9.00
C ALA A 166 5.59 -19.08 -9.47
N VAL A 167 5.75 -17.88 -10.03
CA VAL A 167 7.06 -17.34 -10.43
C VAL A 167 7.95 -17.06 -9.22
N ALA A 168 7.41 -16.52 -8.13
CA ALA A 168 8.16 -16.23 -6.91
C ALA A 168 8.65 -17.50 -6.19
N GLU A 169 7.84 -18.56 -6.17
CA GLU A 169 8.20 -19.88 -5.61
C GLU A 169 9.33 -20.52 -6.42
N GLN A 170 9.26 -20.48 -7.74
CA GLN A 170 10.33 -20.98 -8.62
C GLN A 170 11.67 -20.28 -8.36
N GLN A 171 11.67 -18.96 -8.17
CA GLN A 171 12.89 -18.20 -7.87
C GLN A 171 13.43 -18.42 -6.45
N SER A 172 12.58 -18.83 -5.51
CA SER A 172 12.97 -19.09 -4.11
C SER A 172 13.63 -20.46 -3.95
N GLY A 173 13.28 -21.44 -4.79
CA GLY A 173 13.92 -22.75 -4.84
C GLY A 173 15.42 -22.69 -5.16
N ASP A 174 15.85 -21.72 -5.97
CA ASP A 174 17.25 -21.55 -6.38
C ASP A 174 18.12 -20.79 -5.35
N LYS A 175 17.53 -20.25 -4.27
CA LYS A 175 18.24 -19.42 -3.26
C LYS A 175 18.51 -20.11 -1.94
N PHE A 176 18.14 -21.38 -1.78
CA PHE A 176 18.55 -22.15 -0.60
C PHE A 176 19.95 -22.74 -0.81
N PRO A 177 20.98 -22.32 -0.06
CA PRO A 177 22.24 -23.05 -0.06
C PRO A 177 21.99 -24.45 0.51
N SER A 178 22.39 -25.48 -0.25
CA SER A 178 22.39 -26.86 0.21
C SER A 178 23.17 -26.94 1.53
N ILE A 179 22.53 -27.49 2.57
CA ILE A 179 23.22 -27.77 3.83
C ILE A 179 24.34 -28.78 3.51
N PRO A 180 25.60 -28.54 3.91
CA PRO A 180 26.67 -29.50 3.66
C PRO A 180 26.36 -30.83 4.36
N ASP A 181 26.14 -31.87 3.56
CA ASP A 181 25.97 -33.25 4.02
C ASP A 181 27.28 -33.84 4.53
N GLN A 182 27.88 -33.36 5.63
CA GLN A 182 28.91 -34.13 6.36
C GLN A 182 29.00 -33.78 7.84
N VAL A 183 28.16 -34.42 8.66
CA VAL A 183 28.59 -34.85 10.00
C VAL A 183 28.11 -36.28 10.23
N SER A 184 28.69 -37.24 9.49
CA SER A 184 28.70 -38.64 9.92
C SER A 184 30.02 -38.91 10.62
N GLN A 185 30.10 -38.63 11.92
CA GLN A 185 31.04 -39.32 12.80
C GLN A 185 30.23 -40.30 13.65
N PRO A 186 30.28 -41.61 13.38
CA PRO A 186 29.87 -42.58 14.38
C PRO A 186 30.96 -42.63 15.45
N SER A 187 30.60 -42.18 16.65
CA SER A 187 31.32 -42.42 17.88
C SER A 187 31.48 -43.94 18.09
N GLN A 188 32.70 -44.46 17.97
CA GLN A 188 33.02 -45.77 18.54
C GLN A 188 33.60 -45.57 19.93
N SER A 189 32.74 -45.77 20.92
CA SER A 189 33.11 -45.98 22.31
C SER A 189 33.76 -47.35 22.48
N ARG A 190 34.98 -47.27 23.01
CA ARG A 190 35.84 -48.30 23.59
C ARG A 190 35.11 -49.29 24.50
N PHE A 191 35.21 -50.60 24.24
CA PHE A 191 35.26 -51.68 25.23
C PHE A 191 36.01 -52.90 24.67
N MET A 192 37.27 -53.05 25.12
CA MET A 192 38.04 -54.26 25.48
C MET A 192 39.53 -53.98 25.31
#